data_AF-A0AAE1X7F5-F1
#
_entry.id   AF-A0AAE1X7F5-F1
#
_cell.length_a   1.000
_cell.length_b   1.000
_cell.length_c   1.000
_cell.angle_alpha   90.00
_cell.angle_beta   90.00
_cell.angle_gamma   90.00
#
_symmetry.space_group_name_H-M   'P 1'
#
loop_
_entity.id
_entity.type
_entity.pdbx_description
1 polymer ?
#
loop_
_entity_poly.entity_id
_entity_poly.type
_entity_poly.pdbx_seq_one_letter_code
_entity_poly.pdbx_strand_id
1 'polypeptide(L)'
;MVNAELESLSEEPLQLCHMGVRTYDHATNKVLIMRAALMWTVNDLPAYEMASGWSTMGVMVCPVCIDDIRAFHLQHGRKACYFDCHKQFLPEHHSYRRNKKPSQKIVSRIRLHIQGDQILD
;
A
#
# COMPACT_ATOMS: atom_id res chain seq x y z
N MET A 1 -1.52 -23.21 5.08
CA MET A 1 -0.62 -23.35 3.90
C MET A 1 0.12 -22.06 3.58
N VAL A 2 -0.49 -20.88 3.77
CA VAL A 2 0.12 -19.57 3.47
C VAL A 2 1.32 -19.15 4.34
N ASN A 3 1.45 -19.62 5.59
CA ASN A 3 2.54 -19.16 6.46
C ASN A 3 3.92 -19.71 6.08
N ALA A 4 4.00 -20.97 5.64
CA ALA A 4 5.28 -21.61 5.31
C ALA A 4 5.96 -20.98 4.07
N GLU A 5 5.17 -20.50 3.10
CA GLU A 5 5.70 -19.85 1.90
C GLU A 5 6.22 -18.44 2.20
N LEU A 6 5.49 -17.66 3.01
CA LEU A 6 5.87 -16.30 3.38
C LEU A 6 7.11 -16.27 4.28
N GLU A 7 7.20 -17.22 5.22
CA GLU A 7 8.38 -17.41 6.07
C GLU A 7 9.63 -17.69 5.21
N SER A 8 9.55 -18.66 4.27
CA SER A 8 10.70 -18.97 3.40
C SER A 8 11.17 -17.80 2.53
N LEU A 9 10.24 -16.99 2.02
CA LEU A 9 10.55 -15.84 1.19
C LEU A 9 11.20 -14.70 1.99
N SER A 10 10.92 -14.61 3.29
CA SER A 10 11.53 -13.61 4.18
C SER A 10 12.92 -14.01 4.69
N GLU A 11 13.24 -15.30 4.77
CA GLU A 11 14.51 -15.78 5.33
C GLU A 11 15.71 -15.51 4.41
N GLU A 12 15.59 -15.73 3.10
CA GLU A 12 16.70 -15.55 2.17
C GLU A 12 17.20 -14.09 2.07
N PRO A 13 16.31 -13.08 1.91
CA PRO A 13 16.72 -11.67 1.96
C PRO A 13 17.32 -11.28 3.30
N LEU A 14 16.78 -11.81 4.41
CA LEU A 14 17.29 -11.53 5.76
C LEU A 14 18.72 -12.08 5.95
N GLN A 15 18.98 -13.28 5.43
CA GLN A 15 20.33 -13.86 5.41
C GLN A 15 21.30 -13.02 4.56
N LEU A 16 20.87 -12.54 3.38
CA LEU A 16 21.69 -11.65 2.55
C LEU A 16 21.94 -10.28 3.21
N CYS A 17 21.02 -9.78 4.03
CA CYS A 17 21.21 -8.57 4.84
C CYS A 17 22.24 -8.80 5.97
N HIS A 18 22.11 -9.90 6.73
CA HIS A 18 22.92 -10.15 7.93
C HIS A 18 24.29 -10.79 7.66
N MET A 19 24.34 -11.79 6.78
CA MET A 19 25.57 -12.53 6.47
C MET A 19 26.28 -11.94 5.24
N GLY A 20 25.49 -11.51 4.25
CA GLY A 20 26.01 -11.10 2.94
C GLY A 20 26.62 -12.25 2.15
N VAL A 21 26.99 -11.98 0.90
CA VAL A 21 27.60 -12.96 -0.01
C VAL A 21 28.95 -12.43 -0.51
N ARG A 22 29.94 -13.33 -0.66
CA ARG A 22 31.23 -12.97 -1.26
C ARG A 22 31.02 -12.78 -2.76
N THR A 23 31.29 -11.57 -3.25
CA THR A 23 31.12 -11.22 -4.66
C THR A 23 32.41 -10.58 -5.17
N TYR A 24 32.83 -10.97 -6.38
CA TYR A 24 33.97 -10.36 -7.03
C TYR A 24 33.53 -9.07 -7.74
N ASP A 25 34.15 -7.96 -7.39
CA ASP A 25 33.97 -6.68 -8.06
C ASP A 25 35.04 -6.50 -9.15
N HIS A 26 34.59 -6.51 -10.40
CA HIS A 26 35.44 -6.32 -11.57
C HIS A 26 36.04 -4.92 -11.65
N ALA A 27 35.35 -3.88 -11.14
CA ALA A 27 35.85 -2.51 -11.22
C ALA A 27 37.08 -2.30 -10.32
N THR A 28 37.11 -2.95 -9.16
CA THR A 28 38.20 -2.83 -8.18
C THR A 28 39.15 -4.04 -8.15
N ASN A 29 38.86 -5.10 -8.92
CA ASN A 29 39.56 -6.39 -8.91
C ASN A 29 39.70 -6.98 -7.49
N LYS A 30 38.65 -6.87 -6.67
CA LYS A 30 38.65 -7.31 -5.28
C LYS A 30 37.38 -8.11 -4.97
N VAL A 31 37.50 -9.00 -3.98
CA VAL A 31 36.34 -9.68 -3.40
C VAL A 31 35.79 -8.82 -2.27
N LEU A 32 34.50 -8.50 -2.35
CA LEU A 32 33.77 -7.78 -1.31
C LEU A 32 32.62 -8.62 -0.76
N ILE A 33 32.14 -8.26 0.43
CA ILE A 33 30.91 -8.84 0.98
C ILE A 33 29.75 -7.95 0.55
N MET A 34 28.95 -8.44 -0.40
CA MET A 34 27.73 -7.78 -0.83
C MET A 34 26.62 -8.11 0.15
N ARG A 35 25.94 -7.09 0.66
CA ARG A 35 24.74 -7.23 1.50
C ARG A 35 23.55 -6.67 0.74
N ALA A 36 22.41 -7.36 0.85
CA ALA A 36 21.15 -6.82 0.36
C ALA A 36 20.56 -5.85 1.39
N ALA A 37 19.70 -4.94 0.94
CA ALA A 37 18.81 -4.17 1.79
C ALA A 37 17.42 -4.23 1.16
N LEU A 38 16.42 -4.68 1.93
CA LEU A 38 15.03 -4.67 1.48
C LEU A 38 14.44 -3.28 1.76
N MET A 39 14.08 -2.54 0.71
CA MET A 39 13.50 -1.20 0.87
C MET A 39 11.97 -1.24 0.95
N TRP A 40 11.31 -1.94 0.02
CA TRP A 40 9.86 -2.11 0.00
C TRP A 40 9.47 -3.36 -0.78
N THR A 41 8.35 -3.98 -0.42
CA THR A 41 7.73 -5.06 -1.18
C THR A 41 6.70 -4.46 -2.14
N VAL A 42 6.75 -4.87 -3.42
CA VAL A 42 5.72 -4.51 -4.41
C VAL A 42 4.63 -5.57 -4.32
N ASN A 43 3.61 -5.29 -3.50
CA ASN A 43 2.45 -6.16 -3.36
C ASN A 43 1.30 -5.61 -4.23
N ASP A 44 0.57 -6.50 -4.90
CA ASP A 44 -0.74 -6.13 -5.43
C ASP A 44 -1.75 -6.01 -4.28
N LEU A 45 -2.95 -5.48 -4.56
CA LEU A 45 -3.96 -5.27 -3.52
C LEU A 45 -4.32 -6.59 -2.79
N PRO A 46 -4.57 -7.73 -3.46
CA PRO A 46 -4.85 -8.98 -2.77
C PRO A 46 -3.69 -9.49 -1.90
N ALA A 47 -2.45 -9.43 -2.36
CA ALA A 47 -1.30 -9.82 -1.55
C ALA A 47 -1.11 -8.87 -0.36
N TYR A 48 -1.37 -7.57 -0.55
CA TYR A 48 -1.35 -6.60 0.53
C TYR A 48 -2.43 -6.87 1.57
N GLU A 49 -3.66 -7.20 1.15
CA GLU A 49 -4.74 -7.60 2.07
C GLU A 49 -4.33 -8.76 2.96
N MET A 50 -3.77 -9.80 2.34
CA MET A 50 -3.32 -10.98 3.06
C MET A 50 -2.15 -10.70 4.00
N ALA A 51 -1.19 -9.87 3.57
CA ALA A 51 0.01 -9.58 4.34
C ALA A 51 -0.21 -8.58 5.49
N SER A 52 -1.10 -7.59 5.30
CA SER A 52 -1.33 -6.51 6.28
C SER A 52 -2.59 -6.70 7.11
N GLY A 53 -3.47 -7.64 6.76
CA GLY A 53 -4.83 -7.74 7.31
C GLY A 53 -5.74 -6.59 6.89
N TRP A 54 -5.31 -5.75 5.94
CA TRP A 54 -6.06 -4.61 5.45
C TRP A 54 -7.13 -5.04 4.46
N SER A 55 -8.40 -4.74 4.74
CA SER A 55 -9.45 -5.03 3.77
C SER A 55 -9.28 -4.18 2.51
N THR A 56 -9.05 -4.83 1.36
CA THR A 56 -9.07 -4.13 0.06
C THR A 56 -10.47 -4.09 -0.56
N MET A 57 -11.50 -4.35 0.27
CA MET A 57 -12.89 -4.27 -0.10
C MET A 57 -13.59 -3.06 0.54
N GLY A 58 -14.51 -2.45 -0.22
CA GLY A 58 -15.34 -1.36 0.29
C GLY A 58 -14.75 0.02 0.08
N VAL A 59 -14.90 0.90 1.07
CA VAL A 59 -14.61 2.35 1.00
C VAL A 59 -13.20 2.71 1.50
N MET A 60 -12.49 1.75 2.11
CA MET A 60 -11.17 1.95 2.72
C MET A 60 -10.07 1.20 1.96
N VAL A 61 -10.14 1.17 0.63
CA VAL A 61 -9.26 0.31 -0.18
C VAL A 61 -7.84 0.85 -0.33
N CYS A 62 -7.65 2.16 -0.17
CA CYS A 62 -6.35 2.77 -0.37
C CYS A 62 -5.58 2.87 0.97
N PRO A 63 -4.57 2.02 1.22
CA PRO A 63 -3.77 2.09 2.45
C PRO A 63 -2.90 3.35 2.52
N VAL A 64 -2.63 4.00 1.38
CA VAL A 64 -1.85 5.25 1.32
C VAL A 64 -2.69 6.45 1.72
N CYS A 65 -3.96 6.45 1.32
CA CYS A 65 -4.82 7.61 1.53
C CYS A 65 -5.81 7.43 2.66
N ILE A 66 -5.92 6.22 3.24
CA ILE A 66 -6.65 5.85 4.46
C ILE A 66 -8.01 6.57 4.54
N ASP A 67 -8.04 7.72 5.22
CA ASP A 67 -9.24 8.50 5.53
C ASP A 67 -9.37 9.79 4.68
N ASP A 68 -8.32 10.17 3.95
CA ASP A 68 -8.28 11.37 3.11
C ASP A 68 -8.99 11.18 1.77
N ILE A 69 -9.31 9.94 1.39
CA ILE A 69 -10.12 9.65 0.20
C ILE A 69 -11.62 9.65 0.48
N ARG A 70 -12.32 10.51 -0.25
CA ARG A 70 -13.77 10.42 -0.37
C ARG A 70 -14.12 9.21 -1.23
N ALA A 71 -15.13 8.45 -0.83
CA ALA A 71 -15.79 7.47 -1.68
C ALA A 71 -17.32 7.50 -1.49
N PHE A 72 -18.03 6.88 -2.41
CA PHE A 72 -19.48 6.74 -2.36
C PHE A 72 -19.91 5.36 -2.86
N HIS A 73 -21.13 4.95 -2.51
CA HIS A 73 -21.72 3.72 -3.05
C HIS A 73 -22.56 4.05 -4.29
N LEU A 74 -22.44 3.24 -5.34
CA LEU A 74 -23.33 3.31 -6.51
C LEU A 74 -24.75 2.97 -6.08
N GLN A 75 -25.74 3.78 -6.48
CA GLN A 75 -27.13 3.61 -6.01
C GLN A 75 -27.73 2.23 -6.34
N HIS A 76 -27.52 1.75 -7.56
CA HIS A 76 -28.11 0.49 -8.04
C HIS A 76 -27.21 -0.74 -7.77
N GLY A 77 -25.90 -0.55 -7.62
CA GLY A 77 -24.95 -1.66 -7.42
C GLY A 77 -24.48 -1.83 -5.98
N ARG A 78 -24.68 -0.82 -5.11
CA ARG A 78 -24.14 -0.72 -3.75
C ARG A 78 -22.64 -1.02 -3.63
N LYS A 79 -21.90 -0.97 -4.74
CA LYS A 79 -20.44 -1.09 -4.77
C LYS A 79 -19.81 0.24 -4.44
N ALA A 80 -18.73 0.21 -3.67
CA ALA A 80 -17.92 1.39 -3.42
C ALA A 80 -17.30 1.88 -4.74
N CYS A 81 -17.27 3.20 -4.91
CA CYS A 81 -16.77 3.86 -6.09
C CYS A 81 -15.94 5.09 -5.66
N TYR A 82 -14.80 5.23 -6.32
CA TYR A 82 -13.84 6.32 -6.13
C TYR A 82 -13.73 7.22 -7.37
N PHE A 83 -14.58 6.94 -8.37
CA PHE A 83 -14.60 7.70 -9.61
C PHE A 83 -14.91 9.17 -9.31
N ASP A 84 -14.12 10.09 -9.86
CA ASP A 84 -14.13 11.54 -9.58
C ASP A 84 -13.71 11.98 -8.16
N CYS A 85 -13.38 11.08 -7.24
CA CYS A 85 -12.95 11.45 -5.88
C CYS A 85 -11.51 12.01 -5.86
N HIS A 86 -10.65 11.58 -6.78
CA HIS A 86 -9.29 12.08 -6.97
C HIS A 86 -9.21 13.60 -7.22
N LYS A 87 -10.32 14.23 -7.68
CA LYS A 87 -10.40 15.68 -7.91
C LYS A 87 -10.16 16.51 -6.64
N GLN A 88 -10.25 15.91 -5.46
CA GLN A 88 -9.92 16.57 -4.19
C GLN A 88 -8.43 16.91 -4.05
N PHE A 89 -7.56 16.18 -4.75
CA PHE A 89 -6.12 16.40 -4.74
C PHE A 89 -5.66 17.46 -5.74
N LEU A 90 -6.56 17.95 -6.59
CA LEU A 90 -6.29 19.07 -7.49
C LEU A 90 -6.15 20.38 -6.67
N PRO A 91 -5.42 21.40 -7.16
CA PRO A 91 -5.34 22.71 -6.52
C PRO A 91 -6.73 23.29 -6.20
N GLU A 92 -6.83 24.06 -5.13
CA GLU A 92 -8.11 24.57 -4.60
C GLU A 92 -8.95 25.30 -5.67
N HIS A 93 -8.28 26.08 -6.53
CA HIS A 93 -8.93 26.87 -7.57
C HIS A 93 -9.21 26.10 -8.87
N HIS A 94 -8.82 24.83 -8.98
CA HIS A 94 -8.99 24.03 -10.18
C HIS A 94 -10.47 23.86 -10.56
N SER A 95 -10.83 24.10 -11.81
CA SER A 95 -12.21 24.05 -12.33
C SER A 95 -12.91 22.70 -12.02
N TYR A 96 -12.21 21.59 -12.27
CA TYR A 96 -12.72 20.24 -11.97
C TYR A 96 -12.92 19.94 -10.48
N ARG A 97 -12.23 20.60 -9.54
CA ARG A 97 -12.43 20.37 -8.10
C ARG A 97 -13.82 20.83 -7.62
N ARG A 98 -14.36 21.87 -8.28
CA ARG A 98 -15.69 22.44 -7.99
C ARG A 98 -16.83 21.78 -8.78
N ASN A 99 -16.51 20.96 -9.77
CA ASN A 99 -17.50 20.24 -10.56
C ASN A 99 -18.01 19.01 -9.78
N LYS A 100 -18.99 19.24 -8.90
CA LYS A 100 -19.67 18.19 -8.14
C LYS A 100 -20.90 17.71 -8.93
N LYS A 101 -21.01 16.40 -9.15
CA LYS A 101 -22.27 15.80 -9.60
C LYS A 101 -23.22 15.63 -8.39
N PRO A 102 -24.50 16.00 -8.49
CA PRO A 102 -25.41 16.13 -7.34
C PRO A 102 -25.89 14.81 -6.71
N SER A 103 -25.48 13.64 -7.20
CA SER A 103 -26.10 12.35 -6.83
C SER A 103 -25.26 11.40 -5.96
N GLN A 104 -24.09 11.84 -5.50
CA GLN A 104 -23.16 10.98 -4.74
C GLN A 104 -23.20 11.35 -3.25
N LYS A 105 -23.91 10.54 -2.45
CA LYS A 105 -23.80 10.60 -0.98
C LYS A 105 -22.41 10.06 -0.61
N ILE A 106 -21.51 10.96 -0.19
CA ILE A 106 -20.18 10.60 0.29
C ILE A 106 -20.34 9.84 1.61
N VAL A 107 -19.69 8.68 1.72
CA VAL A 107 -19.86 7.78 2.87
C VAL A 107 -18.66 7.84 3.83
N SER A 108 -17.49 8.34 3.40
CA SER A 108 -16.29 8.40 4.24
C SER A 108 -15.91 9.81 4.71
N ARG A 109 -16.05 10.02 6.02
CA ARG A 109 -15.02 10.59 6.91
C ARG A 109 -14.93 9.60 8.07
N ILE A 110 -14.24 8.49 7.87
CA ILE A 110 -13.97 7.57 8.98
C ILE A 110 -12.70 8.12 9.65
N ARG A 111 -12.66 8.09 10.99
CA ARG A 111 -11.42 8.24 11.76
C ARG A 111 -11.00 6.82 12.09
N LEU A 112 -10.05 6.25 11.38
CA LEU A 112 -9.37 5.07 11.86
C LEU A 112 -8.31 5.51 12.86
N HIS A 113 -8.57 5.32 14.16
CA HIS A 113 -7.53 5.41 15.16
C HIS A 113 -6.67 4.15 15.07
N ILE A 114 -5.71 4.16 14.15
CA ILE A 114 -4.65 3.15 14.09
C ILE A 114 -3.40 3.87 14.59
N GLN A 115 -3.01 3.54 15.83
CA GLN A 115 -1.73 3.93 16.39
C GLN A 115 -0.64 3.18 15.59
N GLY A 116 0.33 3.92 15.06
CA GLY A 116 1.38 3.42 14.16
C GLY A 116 2.38 2.46 14.80
N ASP A 117 2.14 2.09 16.05
CA ASP A 117 2.94 1.28 16.95
C ASP A 117 2.56 -0.22 16.94
N GLN A 118 1.76 -0.67 15.95
CA GLN A 118 1.40 -2.10 15.76
C GLN A 118 1.81 -2.64 14.38
N ILE A 119 2.64 -1.91 13.65
CA ILE A 119 3.24 -2.36 12.39
C ILE A 119 4.73 -2.36 12.67
N LEU A 120 5.35 -3.54 12.77
CA LEU A 120 6.70 -3.83 13.31
C LEU A 120 6.66 -4.29 14.77
N ASP A 121 6.16 -5.51 14.97
CA ASP A 121 6.78 -6.55 15.82
C ASP A 121 6.52 -7.92 15.17
#